data_AF-A0A1Q7IQE0-F1
#
_entry.id   AF-A0A1Q7IQE0-F1
#
_cell.length_a   1.000
_cell.length_b   1.000
_cell.length_c   1.000
_cell.angle_alpha   90.00
_cell.angle_beta   90.00
_cell.angle_gamma   90.00
#
_symmetry.space_group_name_H-M   'P 1'
#
loop_
_entity.id
_entity.type
_entity.pdbx_description
1 polymer ?
#
loop_
_entity_poly.entity_id
_entity_poly.type
_entity_poly.pdbx_seq_one_letter_code
_entity_poly.pdbx_strand_id
1 'polypeptide(L)'
;MNLIALIKERAKYYKCLACSQALADCQVKLLNEADGHCTVEVTCANCGVSFVAVLLLKKAKHPDGLPKAAEEGPISTDEMLDVYEYMKAFSGSLRELTRGRPSRPTPS
;
A
#
# COMPACT_ATOMS: atom_id res chain seq x y z
N MET A 1 -9.00 5.66 7.26
CA MET A 1 -7.86 6.37 6.65
C MET A 1 -8.33 7.76 6.23
N ASN A 2 -7.63 8.84 6.61
CA ASN A 2 -8.02 10.22 6.31
C ASN A 2 -7.38 10.67 4.98
N LEU A 3 -8.19 10.80 3.92
CA LEU A 3 -7.69 11.09 2.57
C LEU A 3 -6.92 12.43 2.48
N ILE A 4 -7.42 13.45 3.19
CA ILE A 4 -6.82 14.77 3.24
C ILE A 4 -5.40 14.69 3.83
N ALA A 5 -5.18 13.85 4.85
CA ALA A 5 -3.86 13.63 5.42
C ALA A 5 -2.89 13.01 4.39
N LEU A 6 -3.34 12.07 3.57
CA LEU A 6 -2.53 11.47 2.51
C LEU A 6 -2.17 12.47 1.41
N ILE A 7 -3.12 13.33 1.03
CA ILE A 7 -2.89 14.39 0.04
C ILE A 7 -1.88 15.40 0.58
N LYS A 8 -2.01 15.82 1.86
CA LYS A 8 -1.05 16.72 2.51
C LYS A 8 0.37 16.13 2.58
N GLU A 9 0.48 14.85 2.91
CA GLU A 9 1.79 14.18 2.98
C GLU A 9 2.48 14.17 1.61
N ARG A 10 1.71 13.93 0.53
CA ARG A 10 2.23 13.98 -0.84
C ARG A 10 2.48 15.40 -1.33
N ALA A 11 1.70 16.39 -0.87
CA ALA A 11 1.84 17.78 -1.27
C ALA A 11 3.21 18.38 -0.91
N LYS A 12 3.86 17.90 0.17
CA LYS A 12 5.21 18.32 0.60
C LYS A 12 6.28 18.20 -0.49
N TYR A 13 6.10 17.28 -1.46
CA TYR A 13 7.04 17.07 -2.55
C TYR A 13 6.82 17.98 -3.77
N TYR A 14 5.73 18.75 -3.78
CA TYR A 14 5.40 19.67 -4.86
C TYR A 14 5.73 21.12 -4.48
N LYS A 15 5.98 21.94 -5.50
CA LYS A 15 6.27 23.37 -5.33
C LYS A 15 5.03 24.20 -5.63
N CYS A 16 4.86 25.27 -4.88
CA CYS A 16 3.84 26.28 -5.13
C CYS A 16 4.09 26.97 -6.48
N LEU A 17 3.03 27.14 -7.28
CA LEU A 17 3.10 27.79 -8.59
C LEU A 17 3.45 29.28 -8.52
N ALA A 18 3.19 29.94 -7.38
CA ALA A 18 3.47 31.36 -7.21
C ALA A 18 4.86 31.63 -6.61
N CYS A 19 5.17 31.03 -5.46
CA CYS A 19 6.41 31.32 -4.72
C CYS A 19 7.52 30.28 -4.91
N SER A 20 7.27 29.21 -5.66
CA SER A 20 8.21 28.10 -5.88
C SER A 20 8.72 27.37 -4.62
N GLN A 21 8.18 27.69 -3.45
CA GLN A 21 8.47 27.00 -2.19
C GLN A 21 7.72 25.67 -2.13
N ALA A 22 8.24 24.72 -1.34
CA ALA A 22 7.55 23.46 -1.09
C ALA A 22 6.18 23.72 -0.48
N LEU A 23 5.16 22.95 -0.91
CA LEU A 23 3.81 22.99 -0.34
C LEU A 23 3.72 22.21 0.99
N ALA A 24 4.79 22.28 1.78
CA ALA A 24 4.77 21.83 3.16
C ALA A 24 3.73 22.64 3.93
N ASP A 25 2.95 21.96 4.77
CA ASP A 25 1.93 22.57 5.63
C ASP A 25 0.82 23.34 4.89
N CYS A 26 0.61 23.04 3.60
CA CYS A 26 -0.49 23.61 2.84
C CYS A 26 -1.86 23.25 3.43
N GLN A 27 -2.80 24.19 3.32
CA GLN A 27 -4.19 23.93 3.65
C GLN A 27 -4.85 23.26 2.46
N VAL A 28 -5.55 22.15 2.69
CA VAL A 28 -6.19 21.36 1.64
C VAL A 28 -7.65 21.20 1.99
N LYS A 29 -8.53 21.57 1.06
CA LYS A 29 -9.98 21.41 1.18
C LYS A 29 -10.47 20.52 0.05
N LEU A 30 -11.16 19.44 0.39
CA LEU A 30 -11.79 18.58 -0.61
C LEU A 30 -13.03 19.28 -1.17
N LEU A 31 -13.07 19.48 -2.49
CA LEU A 31 -14.20 20.08 -3.19
C LEU A 31 -15.13 19.01 -3.74
N ASN A 32 -14.57 17.95 -4.33
CA ASN A 32 -15.33 16.85 -4.90
C ASN A 32 -14.52 15.55 -4.90
N GLU A 33 -15.19 14.42 -4.79
CA GLU A 33 -14.63 13.07 -4.95
C GLU A 33 -15.58 12.24 -5.82
N ALA A 34 -15.10 11.79 -6.99
CA ALA A 34 -15.89 10.98 -7.92
C ALA A 34 -14.97 10.00 -8.69
N ASP A 35 -15.34 8.71 -8.74
CA ASP A 35 -14.65 7.68 -9.54
C ASP A 35 -13.11 7.68 -9.43
N GLY A 36 -12.58 7.86 -8.21
CA GLY A 36 -11.15 7.92 -7.96
C GLY A 36 -10.46 9.24 -8.36
N HIS A 37 -11.21 10.22 -8.82
CA HIS A 37 -10.77 11.60 -8.97
C HIS A 37 -11.12 12.40 -7.71
N CYS A 38 -10.17 13.17 -7.22
CA CYS A 38 -10.36 14.09 -6.11
C CYS A 38 -10.01 15.50 -6.56
N THR A 39 -11.00 16.37 -6.56
CA THR A 39 -10.80 17.80 -6.77
C THR A 39 -10.56 18.44 -5.42
N VAL A 40 -9.39 19.04 -5.25
CA VAL A 40 -8.99 19.72 -4.01
C VAL A 40 -8.63 21.16 -4.28
N GLU A 41 -8.98 22.03 -3.35
CA GLU A 41 -8.41 23.37 -3.24
C GLU A 41 -7.18 23.28 -2.34
N VAL A 42 -6.06 23.83 -2.82
CA VAL A 42 -4.79 23.86 -2.10
C VAL A 42 -4.40 25.31 -1.89
N THR A 43 -4.21 25.70 -0.64
CA THR A 43 -3.72 27.02 -0.24
C THR A 43 -2.31 26.91 0.27
N CYS A 44 -1.38 27.62 -0.38
CA CYS A 44 0.01 27.66 0.03
C CYS A 44 0.16 28.41 1.35
N ALA A 45 0.77 27.78 2.35
CA ALA A 45 1.01 28.40 3.65
C ALA A 45 1.99 29.58 3.58
N ASN A 46 2.90 29.61 2.60
CA ASN A 46 3.95 30.62 2.51
C ASN A 46 3.53 31.92 1.83
N CYS A 47 2.66 31.84 0.81
CA CYS A 47 2.25 33.02 0.03
C CYS A 47 0.73 33.22 -0.03
N GLY A 48 -0.05 32.32 0.55
CA GLY A 48 -1.51 32.43 0.62
C GLY A 48 -2.25 32.19 -0.69
N VAL A 49 -1.56 31.89 -1.79
CA VAL A 49 -2.22 31.59 -3.07
C VAL A 49 -3.02 30.29 -2.96
N SER A 50 -4.28 30.34 -3.41
CA SER A 50 -5.15 29.18 -3.55
C SER A 50 -5.26 28.76 -5.00
N PHE A 51 -5.24 27.46 -5.26
CA PHE A 51 -5.47 26.90 -6.58
C PHE A 51 -6.22 25.57 -6.47
N VAL A 52 -6.92 25.21 -7.56
CA VAL A 52 -7.67 23.96 -7.65
C VAL A 52 -6.81 22.92 -8.38
N ALA A 53 -6.67 21.74 -7.78
CA ALA A 53 -5.97 20.61 -8.36
C ALA A 53 -6.90 19.39 -8.46
N VAL A 54 -6.82 18.67 -9.58
CA VAL A 54 -7.53 17.40 -9.78
C VAL A 54 -6.51 16.27 -9.64
N LEU A 55 -6.73 15.39 -8.68
CA LEU A 55 -5.87 14.26 -8.34
C LEU A 55 -6.55 12.95 -8.77
N LEU A 56 -5.82 12.12 -9.51
CA LEU A 56 -6.26 10.75 -9.80
C LEU A 56 -5.64 9.80 -8.76
N LEU A 57 -6.47 9.25 -7.88
CA LEU A 57 -6.08 8.24 -6.92
C LEU A 57 -6.25 6.86 -7.56
N LYS A 58 -5.16 6.35 -8.12
CA LYS A 58 -5.07 4.92 -8.41
C LYS A 58 -4.92 4.19 -7.08
N LYS A 59 -6.04 3.71 -6.52
CA LYS A 59 -5.94 2.59 -5.56
C LYS A 59 -5.24 1.48 -6.33
N ALA A 60 -4.03 1.13 -5.93
CA ALA A 60 -3.51 -0.17 -6.31
C ALA A 60 -4.58 -1.15 -5.86
N LYS A 61 -5.22 -1.84 -6.81
CA LYS A 61 -5.96 -3.05 -6.48
C LYS A 61 -4.91 -3.91 -5.78
N HIS A 62 -4.94 -3.92 -4.45
CA HIS A 62 -4.56 -5.13 -3.75
C HIS A 62 -5.38 -6.21 -4.46
N PRO A 63 -4.78 -7.30 -4.96
CA PRO A 63 -5.55 -8.32 -5.64
C PRO A 63 -6.76 -8.62 -4.77
N ASP A 64 -7.95 -8.24 -5.25
CA ASP A 64 -9.20 -8.41 -4.52
C ASP A 64 -9.37 -9.91 -4.40
N GLY A 65 -9.03 -10.40 -3.22
CA GLY A 65 -8.86 -11.82 -2.95
C GLY A 65 -7.98 -11.97 -1.72
N LEU A 66 -8.48 -12.76 -0.77
CA LEU A 66 -7.59 -13.43 0.17
C LEU A 66 -6.47 -14.09 -0.65
N PRO A 67 -5.18 -14.02 -0.25
CA PRO A 67 -4.18 -14.86 -0.89
C PRO A 67 -4.73 -16.29 -0.94
N LYS A 68 -4.55 -17.05 -2.03
CA LYS A 68 -5.11 -18.41 -2.18
C LYS A 68 -5.00 -19.25 -0.89
N ALA A 69 -3.90 -19.09 -0.16
CA ALA A 69 -3.64 -19.65 1.16
C ALA A 69 -4.75 -19.46 2.21
N ALA A 70 -5.57 -18.41 2.11
CA ALA A 70 -6.66 -18.15 3.04
C ALA A 70 -8.03 -18.63 2.50
N GLU A 71 -8.10 -19.11 1.25
CA GLU A 71 -9.19 -19.98 0.79
C GLU A 71 -9.02 -21.42 1.29
N GLU A 72 -7.77 -21.83 1.58
CA GLU A 72 -7.40 -23.16 2.09
C GLU A 72 -7.73 -23.36 3.59
N GLY A 73 -8.28 -22.33 4.24
CA GLY A 73 -8.64 -22.34 5.65
C GLY A 73 -7.48 -21.92 6.59
N PRO A 74 -7.72 -21.88 7.91
CA PRO A 74 -6.67 -21.62 8.87
C PRO A 74 -5.64 -22.76 8.87
N ILE A 75 -4.36 -22.40 9.06
CA ILE A 75 -3.26 -23.37 9.19
C ILE A 75 -3.59 -24.36 10.32
N SER A 76 -3.58 -25.65 10.00
CA SER A 76 -3.81 -26.75 10.93
C SER A 76 -2.57 -27.08 11.76
N THR A 77 -2.77 -27.80 12.87
CA THR A 77 -1.69 -28.25 13.75
C THR A 77 -0.69 -29.17 13.03
N ASP A 78 -1.18 -30.07 12.18
CA ASP A 78 -0.32 -30.97 11.39
C ASP A 78 0.55 -30.20 10.40
N GLU A 79 0.02 -29.19 9.74
CA GLU A 79 0.81 -28.32 8.85
C GLU A 79 1.91 -27.56 9.61
N MET A 80 1.64 -27.15 10.85
CA MET A 80 2.63 -26.50 11.70
C MET A 80 3.76 -27.47 12.11
N LEU A 81 3.43 -28.74 12.39
CA LEU A 81 4.41 -29.78 12.68
C LEU A 81 5.28 -30.08 11.47
N ASP A 82 4.70 -30.18 10.27
CA ASP A 82 5.41 -30.38 9.01
C ASP A 82 6.45 -29.26 8.76
N VAL A 83 6.07 -28.00 9.02
CA VAL A 83 6.98 -26.85 8.89
C VAL A 83 8.10 -26.94 9.91
N TYR A 84 7.80 -27.31 11.16
CA TYR A 84 8.79 -27.47 12.21
C TYR A 84 9.83 -28.55 11.86
N GLU A 85 9.38 -29.72 11.41
CA GLU A 85 10.28 -30.80 10.98
C GLU A 85 11.16 -30.38 9.80
N TYR A 86 10.57 -29.69 8.82
CA TYR A 86 11.32 -29.16 7.69
C TYR A 86 12.38 -28.14 8.12
N MET A 87 12.01 -27.18 8.97
CA MET A 87 12.95 -26.17 9.48
C MET A 87 14.07 -26.79 10.30
N LYS A 88 13.78 -27.85 11.07
CA LYS A 88 14.78 -28.57 11.86
C LYS A 88 15.79 -29.32 11.00
N ALA A 89 15.35 -29.87 9.87
CA ALA A 89 16.21 -30.61 8.94
C ALA A 89 16.94 -29.72 7.91
N PHE A 90 16.49 -28.47 7.73
CA PHE A 90 17.01 -27.57 6.71
C PHE A 90 18.35 -26.94 7.13
N SER A 91 19.40 -27.17 6.34
CA SER A 91 20.76 -26.64 6.56
C SER A 91 21.21 -25.63 5.49
N GLY A 92 20.30 -25.19 4.62
CA GLY A 92 20.60 -24.26 3.53
C GLY A 92 20.55 -22.79 3.95
N SER A 93 20.78 -21.91 2.97
CA SER A 93 20.68 -20.46 3.12
C SER A 93 19.23 -19.96 3.10
N LEU A 94 18.99 -18.76 3.64
CA LEU A 94 17.66 -18.15 3.65
C LEU A 94 17.05 -17.99 2.26
N ARG A 95 17.89 -17.78 1.23
CA ARG A 95 17.46 -17.68 -0.19
C ARG A 95 17.03 -19.01 -0.80
N GLU A 96 17.48 -20.12 -0.23
CA GLU A 96 17.05 -21.47 -0.63
C GLU A 96 15.73 -21.83 0.04
N LEU A 97 15.54 -21.39 1.28
CA LEU A 97 14.29 -21.57 2.02
C LEU A 97 13.09 -20.90 1.34
N THR A 98 13.27 -19.71 0.75
CA THR A 98 12.18 -18.93 0.14
C THR A 98 11.79 -19.34 -1.28
N ARG A 99 12.50 -20.30 -1.89
CA ARG A 99 12.22 -20.76 -3.27
C ARG A 99 11.04 -21.74 -3.38
N GLY A 100 10.39 -22.07 -2.27
CA GLY A 100 9.22 -22.95 -2.22
C GLY A 100 9.60 -24.44 -2.16
N ARG A 101 8.86 -25.20 -1.35
CA ARG A 101 8.98 -26.66 -1.25
C ARG A 101 8.44 -27.29 -2.54
N PRO A 102 9.09 -28.30 -3.15
CA PRO A 102 8.40 -29.14 -4.13
C PRO A 102 7.25 -29.87 -3.44
N SER A 103 6.05 -29.80 -4.01
CA SER A 103 4.85 -30.43 -3.47
C SER A 103 5.06 -31.95 -3.33
N ARG A 104 4.61 -32.51 -2.20
CA ARG A 104 4.62 -33.95 -1.94
C ARG A 104 3.65 -34.61 -2.95
N PRO A 105 4.02 -35.73 -3.61
CA PRO A 105 3.05 -36.48 -4.41
C PRO A 105 1.97 -37.06 -3.49
N THR A 106 0.71 -36.89 -3.87
CA THR A 106 -0.46 -37.47 -3.20
C THR A 106 -0.41 -39.00 -3.32
N PRO A 107 -0.56 -39.76 -2.21
CA PRO A 107 -0.76 -41.20 -2.30
C PRO A 107 -2.13 -41.49 -2.93
N SER A 108 -2.16 -42.43 -3.88
CA SER A 108 -3.36 -42.95 -4.55
C SER A 108 -4.17 -43.88 -3.67
#